data_AF-A0A351F6B3-F1
#
_entry.id   AF-A0A351F6B3-F1
#
_cell.length_a   1.000
_cell.length_b   1.000
_cell.length_c   1.000
_cell.angle_alpha   90.00
_cell.angle_beta   90.00
_cell.angle_gamma   90.00
#
_symmetry.space_group_name_H-M   'P 1'
#
loop_
_entity.id
_entity.type
_entity.pdbx_description
1 polymer ?
#
loop_
_entity_poly.entity_id
_entity_poly.type
_entity_poly.pdbx_seq_one_letter_code
_entity_poly.pdbx_strand_id
1 'polypeptide(L)'
;GSAESLWLKKDPTLEEIEDEINKFDFSPYSEVVFCGYGEPTQALDNLIASAKYLKDKFGLKIRLNSNGLSDLINGKETAKLLEGVVDSISISLNAPNAKRYQEVSRSRFG
;
A
#
# COMPACT_ATOMS: atom_id res chain seq x y z
N GLY A 1 -4.23 12.15 -11.72
CA GLY A 1 -4.83 13.35 -11.08
C GLY A 1 -3.90 14.52 -11.26
N SER A 2 -4.40 15.75 -11.35
CA SER A 2 -3.53 16.93 -11.20
C SER A 2 -3.11 17.04 -9.73
N ALA A 3 -1.93 17.59 -9.46
CA ALA A 3 -1.46 17.85 -8.09
C ALA A 3 -2.37 18.81 -7.29
N GLU A 4 -3.42 19.35 -7.92
CA GLU A 4 -4.43 20.21 -7.30
C GLU A 4 -5.47 19.43 -6.48
N SER A 5 -5.67 18.13 -6.75
CA SER A 5 -6.56 17.26 -5.96
C SER A 5 -5.92 15.89 -5.75
N LEU A 6 -5.67 15.56 -4.48
CA LEU A 6 -5.18 14.23 -4.05
C LEU A 6 -6.30 13.17 -4.02
N TRP A 7 -7.52 13.54 -4.39
CA TRP A 7 -8.67 12.65 -4.44
C TRP A 7 -8.92 12.16 -5.87
N LEU A 8 -9.03 10.84 -6.03
CA LEU A 8 -9.49 10.22 -7.27
C LEU A 8 -11.02 10.29 -7.33
N LYS A 9 -11.57 10.52 -8.53
CA LYS A 9 -13.03 10.51 -8.76
C LYS A 9 -13.61 9.09 -8.73
N LYS A 10 -12.79 8.11 -9.11
CA LYS A 10 -13.05 6.68 -9.09
C LYS A 10 -11.74 5.97 -8.76
N ASP A 11 -11.83 4.80 -8.14
CA ASP A 11 -10.66 3.95 -7.98
C ASP A 11 -10.17 3.46 -9.35
N PRO A 12 -8.84 3.39 -9.56
CA PRO A 12 -8.30 2.91 -10.82
C PRO A 12 -8.49 1.40 -10.93
N THR A 13 -8.70 0.94 -12.15
CA THR A 13 -8.64 -0.49 -12.49
C THR A 13 -7.19 -0.98 -12.48
N LEU A 14 -6.98 -2.30 -12.37
CA LEU A 14 -5.64 -2.87 -12.46
C LEU A 14 -4.95 -2.55 -13.79
N GLU A 15 -5.69 -2.57 -14.91
CA GLU A 15 -5.17 -2.20 -16.23
C GLU A 15 -4.68 -0.75 -16.25
N GLU A 16 -5.47 0.20 -15.72
CA GLU A 16 -5.04 1.60 -15.59
C GLU A 16 -3.78 1.75 -14.72
N ILE A 17 -3.61 0.92 -13.69
CA ILE A 17 -2.41 0.92 -12.84
C ILE A 17 -1.19 0.38 -13.61
N GLU A 18 -1.32 -0.76 -14.28
CA GLU A 18 -0.25 -1.36 -15.07
C GLU A 18 0.18 -0.46 -16.23
N ASP A 19 -0.76 0.19 -16.90
CA ASP A 19 -0.48 1.17 -17.96
C ASP A 19 0.35 2.35 -17.46
N GLU A 20 0.04 2.89 -16.28
CA GLU A 20 0.83 3.97 -15.68
C GLU A 20 2.21 3.48 -15.22
N ILE A 21 2.30 2.28 -14.64
CA ILE A 21 3.58 1.64 -14.31
C ILE A 21 4.46 1.55 -15.59
N ASN A 22 3.89 1.12 -16.71
CA ASN A 22 4.64 0.92 -17.95
C ASN A 22 5.18 2.21 -18.59
N LYS A 23 4.65 3.37 -18.21
CA LYS A 23 5.13 4.67 -18.69
C LYS A 23 6.35 5.17 -17.91
N PHE A 24 6.63 4.58 -16.75
CA PHE A 24 7.70 5.00 -15.86
C PHE A 24 8.99 4.20 -16.10
N ASP A 25 10.13 4.89 -16.14
CA ASP A 25 11.44 4.24 -16.22
C ASP A 25 11.92 3.83 -14.83
N PHE A 26 11.84 2.52 -14.55
CA PHE A 26 12.30 1.94 -13.29
C PHE A 26 13.80 1.63 -13.26
N SER A 27 14.54 1.75 -14.37
CA SER A 27 15.94 1.34 -14.46
C SER A 27 16.90 1.96 -13.40
N PRO A 28 16.71 3.20 -12.90
CA PRO A 28 17.61 3.74 -11.87
C PRO A 28 17.20 3.36 -10.44
N TYR A 29 16.11 2.61 -10.24
CA TYR A 29 15.56 2.27 -8.93
C TYR A 29 15.71 0.78 -8.62
N SER A 30 15.78 0.45 -7.33
CA SER A 30 15.87 -0.95 -6.86
C SER A 30 14.69 -1.36 -5.97
N GLU A 31 13.83 -0.41 -5.60
CA GLU A 31 12.69 -0.62 -4.71
C GLU A 31 11.52 0.28 -5.13
N VAL A 32 10.31 -0.27 -5.03
CA VAL A 32 9.05 0.48 -5.06
C VAL A 32 8.41 0.42 -3.69
N VAL A 33 7.90 1.57 -3.23
CA VAL A 33 7.23 1.68 -1.93
C VAL A 33 5.74 1.98 -2.15
N PHE A 34 4.88 1.07 -1.68
CA PHE A 34 3.46 1.36 -1.54
C PHE A 34 3.26 2.22 -0.29
N CYS A 35 2.96 3.50 -0.52
CA CYS A 35 2.68 4.51 0.51
C CYS A 35 1.74 5.57 -0.05
N GLY A 36 1.26 6.49 0.79
CA GLY A 36 0.48 7.63 0.35
C GLY A 36 -0.19 8.37 1.49
N TYR A 37 -1.14 9.23 1.14
CA TYR A 37 -1.96 9.97 2.12
C TYR A 37 -3.05 9.12 2.78
N GLY A 38 -3.31 7.91 2.25
CA GLY A 38 -4.20 6.91 2.84
C GLY A 38 -3.44 5.65 3.25
N GLU A 39 -4.17 4.63 3.71
CA GLU A 39 -3.63 3.31 4.01
C GLU A 39 -3.63 2.43 2.75
N PRO A 40 -2.47 1.97 2.23
CA PRO A 40 -2.41 1.22 0.97
C PRO A 40 -3.24 -0.08 0.99
N THR A 41 -3.38 -0.72 2.15
CA THR A 41 -4.17 -1.95 2.31
C THR A 41 -5.69 -1.74 2.21
N GLN A 42 -6.17 -0.50 2.05
CA GLN A 42 -7.56 -0.23 1.65
C GLN A 42 -7.86 -0.73 0.22
N ALA A 43 -6.84 -0.78 -0.64
CA ALA A 43 -6.93 -1.31 -2.00
C ALA A 43 -6.11 -2.60 -2.13
N LEU A 44 -6.27 -3.52 -1.16
CA LEU A 44 -5.40 -4.70 -0.98
C LEU A 44 -5.22 -5.53 -2.27
N ASP A 45 -6.30 -5.81 -2.99
CA ASP A 45 -6.26 -6.66 -4.19
C ASP A 45 -5.45 -5.98 -5.32
N ASN A 46 -5.68 -4.68 -5.55
CA ASN A 46 -4.91 -3.89 -6.51
C ASN A 46 -3.44 -3.77 -6.08
N LEU A 47 -3.16 -3.59 -4.79
CA LEU A 47 -1.81 -3.54 -4.24
C LEU A 47 -1.07 -4.84 -4.53
N ILE A 48 -1.66 -5.99 -4.20
CA ILE A 48 -1.04 -7.31 -4.41
C ILE A 48 -0.77 -7.56 -5.88
N ALA A 49 -1.76 -7.30 -6.74
CA ALA A 49 -1.61 -7.51 -8.18
C ALA A 49 -0.52 -6.62 -8.78
N SER A 50 -0.51 -5.33 -8.44
CA SER A 50 0.48 -4.38 -8.93
C SER A 50 1.89 -4.68 -8.41
N ALA A 51 2.02 -5.10 -7.15
CA ALA A 51 3.30 -5.50 -6.56
C ALA A 51 3.89 -6.73 -7.26
N LYS A 52 3.07 -7.75 -7.55
CA LYS A 52 3.49 -8.91 -8.34
C LYS A 52 3.92 -8.49 -9.74
N TYR A 53 3.14 -7.65 -10.41
CA TYR A 53 3.48 -7.13 -11.73
C TYR A 53 4.85 -6.43 -11.76
N LEU A 54 5.11 -5.55 -10.79
CA LEU A 54 6.38 -4.84 -10.66
C LEU A 54 7.56 -5.80 -10.43
N LYS A 55 7.37 -6.83 -9.60
CA LYS A 55 8.38 -7.87 -9.36
C LYS A 55 8.66 -8.68 -10.61
N ASP A 56 7.62 -9.20 -11.26
CA ASP A 56 7.75 -10.11 -12.40
C ASP A 56 8.35 -9.39 -13.61
N LYS A 57 7.96 -8.13 -13.84
CA LYS A 57 8.39 -7.36 -15.00
C LYS A 57 9.74 -6.66 -14.83
N PHE A 58 10.02 -6.13 -13.64
CA PHE A 58 11.20 -5.28 -13.41
C PHE A 58 12.16 -5.82 -12.36
N GLY A 59 11.83 -6.91 -11.65
CA GLY A 59 12.68 -7.48 -10.61
C GLY A 59 12.87 -6.59 -9.39
N LEU A 60 11.96 -5.64 -9.16
CA LEU A 60 12.07 -4.63 -8.10
C LEU A 60 11.71 -5.21 -6.74
N LYS A 61 12.37 -4.73 -5.69
CA LYS A 61 11.93 -4.99 -4.31
C LYS A 61 10.67 -4.19 -4.01
N ILE A 62 9.77 -4.77 -3.23
CA ILE A 62 8.53 -4.12 -2.82
C ILE A 62 8.57 -3.86 -1.32
N ARG A 63 8.39 -2.60 -0.93
CA ARG A 63 8.14 -2.20 0.46
C ARG A 63 6.73 -1.69 0.64
N LEU A 64 6.10 -2.07 1.74
CA LEU A 64 4.80 -1.56 2.15
C LEU A 64 4.96 -0.66 3.39
N ASN A 65 4.46 0.57 3.32
CA ASN A 65 4.24 1.38 4.52
C ASN A 65 2.78 1.22 4.95
N SER A 66 2.54 0.81 6.19
CA SER A 66 1.19 0.54 6.69
C SER A 66 1.00 1.03 8.13
N ASN A 67 -0.24 1.32 8.51
CA ASN A 67 -0.66 1.55 9.88
C ASN A 67 -0.81 0.25 10.71
N GLY A 68 -0.67 -0.92 10.08
CA GLY A 68 -0.74 -2.23 10.74
C GLY A 68 -2.15 -2.76 10.99
N LEU A 69 -3.20 -2.14 10.43
CA LEU A 69 -4.61 -2.49 10.67
C LEU A 69 -5.27 -3.21 9.48
N SER A 70 -4.48 -3.78 8.57
CA SER A 70 -4.94 -4.38 7.31
C SER A 70 -6.01 -5.45 7.50
N ASP A 71 -5.88 -6.33 8.49
CA ASP A 71 -6.85 -7.40 8.76
C ASP A 71 -8.22 -6.84 9.17
N LEU A 72 -8.24 -5.78 9.98
CA LEU A 72 -9.47 -5.11 10.40
C LEU A 72 -10.12 -4.35 9.25
N ILE A 73 -9.32 -3.77 8.37
CA ILE A 73 -9.78 -3.06 7.17
C ILE A 73 -10.43 -4.02 6.19
N ASN A 74 -9.82 -5.18 5.95
CA ASN A 74 -10.24 -6.13 4.93
C ASN A 74 -11.13 -7.26 5.46
N GLY A 75 -11.33 -7.37 6.78
CA GLY A 75 -12.16 -8.39 7.42
C GLY A 75 -11.65 -9.82 7.25
N LYS A 76 -10.35 -10.00 6.95
CA LYS A 76 -9.70 -11.31 6.70
C LYS A 76 -8.23 -11.26 7.10
N GLU A 77 -7.60 -12.42 7.32
CA GLU A 77 -6.14 -12.48 7.54
C GLU A 77 -5.41 -12.04 6.26
N THR A 78 -4.68 -10.92 6.32
CA THR A 78 -4.02 -10.33 5.14
C THR A 78 -2.53 -10.59 5.08
N ALA A 79 -1.87 -10.85 6.21
CA ALA A 79 -0.43 -11.06 6.27
C ALA A 79 0.05 -12.18 5.32
N LYS A 80 -0.68 -13.30 5.27
CA LYS A 80 -0.40 -14.44 4.38
C LYS A 80 -0.52 -14.08 2.89
N LEU A 81 -1.36 -13.09 2.55
CA LEU A 81 -1.55 -12.64 1.17
C LEU A 81 -0.39 -11.77 0.67
N LEU A 82 0.40 -11.20 1.59
CA LEU A 82 1.57 -10.39 1.29
C LEU A 82 2.86 -11.22 1.18
N GLU A 83 2.82 -12.50 1.59
CA GLU A 83 3.97 -13.41 1.51
C GLU A 83 4.45 -13.57 0.06
N GLY A 84 5.75 -13.42 -0.16
CA GLY A 84 6.37 -13.45 -1.49
C GLY A 84 6.09 -12.20 -2.35
N VAL A 85 5.08 -11.40 -2.01
CA VAL A 85 4.67 -10.19 -2.73
C VAL A 85 5.40 -8.96 -2.21
N VAL A 86 5.46 -8.79 -0.90
CA VAL A 86 6.12 -7.67 -0.22
C VAL A 86 7.39 -8.17 0.46
N ASP A 87 8.53 -7.52 0.18
CA ASP A 87 9.83 -7.91 0.72
C ASP A 87 10.11 -7.29 2.09
N SER A 88 9.55 -6.12 2.36
CA SER A 88 9.65 -5.46 3.66
C SER A 88 8.42 -4.64 3.98
N ILE A 89 8.10 -4.53 5.28
CA ILE A 89 6.99 -3.73 5.77
C ILE A 89 7.48 -2.74 6.83
N SER A 90 7.03 -1.49 6.70
CA SER A 90 7.25 -0.43 7.69
C SER A 90 5.93 -0.12 8.36
N ILE A 91 5.83 -0.38 9.66
CA ILE A 91 4.62 -0.12 10.45
C ILE A 91 4.76 1.20 11.20
N SER A 92 3.81 2.11 10.96
CA SER A 92 3.71 3.38 11.69
C SER A 92 3.16 3.15 13.10
N LEU A 93 4.06 2.92 14.07
CA LEU A 93 3.71 2.81 15.48
C LEU A 93 3.66 4.20 16.13
N ASN A 94 2.48 4.82 16.11
CA ASN A 94 2.32 6.22 16.49
C ASN A 94 2.25 6.48 18.00
N ALA A 95 2.06 5.45 18.82
CA ALA A 95 1.92 5.60 20.27
C ALA A 95 2.29 4.31 21.02
N PRO A 96 2.72 4.40 22.29
CA PRO A 96 3.21 3.25 23.05
C PRO A 96 2.09 2.37 23.65
N ASN A 97 0.82 2.79 23.60
CA ASN A 97 -0.31 2.02 24.11
C ASN A 97 -1.62 2.39 23.41
N ALA A 98 -2.63 1.53 23.56
CA ALA A 98 -3.93 1.65 22.89
C ALA A 98 -4.63 3.00 23.17
N LYS A 99 -4.69 3.44 24.43
CA LYS A 99 -5.33 4.71 24.79
C LYS A 99 -4.69 5.89 24.06
N ARG A 100 -3.35 5.99 24.11
CA ARG A 100 -2.61 7.06 23.42
C ARG A 100 -2.69 6.94 21.90
N TYR A 101 -2.68 5.72 21.38
CA TYR A 101 -2.85 5.48 19.95
C TYR A 101 -4.19 6.02 19.46
N GLN A 102 -5.27 5.79 20.21
CA GLN A 102 -6.60 6.24 19.84
C GLN A 102 -6.79 7.75 19.96
N GLU A 103 -6.18 8.39 20.97
CA GLU A 103 -6.16 9.85 21.12
C GLU A 103 -5.54 10.55 19.89
N VAL A 104 -4.45 9.99 19.36
CA VAL A 104 -3.70 10.55 18.22
C VAL A 104 -4.29 10.12 16.87
N SER A 105 -4.43 8.82 16.66
CA SER A 105 -4.77 8.22 15.35
C SER A 105 -6.27 8.21 15.07
N ARG A 106 -7.11 8.26 16.11
CA ARG A 106 -8.58 8.24 16.01
C ARG A 106 -9.08 7.13 15.09
N SER A 107 -8.52 5.93 15.28
CA SER A 107 -8.86 4.76 14.49
C SER A 107 -10.35 4.43 14.66
N ARG A 108 -11.01 4.00 13.59
CA ARG A 108 -12.41 3.51 13.70
C ARG A 108 -12.52 2.21 14.50
N PHE A 109 -11.39 1.53 14.70
CA PHE A 109 -11.34 0.22 15.34
C PHE A 109 -11.10 0.27 16.86
N GLY A 110 -10.95 1.48 17.41
CA GLY A 110 -10.71 1.70 18.83
C GLY A 110 -9.25 1.85 19.20
#